data_AF-A0A2T7PU46-F1
#
_entry.id   AF-A0A2T7PU46-F1
#
_cell.length_a   1.000
_cell.length_b   1.000
_cell.length_c   1.000
_cell.angle_alpha   90.00
_cell.angle_beta   90.00
_cell.angle_gamma   90.00
#
_symmetry.space_group_name_H-M   'P 1'
#
loop_
_entity.id
_entity.type
_entity.pdbx_description
1 polymer ?
#
loop_
_entity_poly.entity_id
_entity_poly.type
_entity_poly.pdbx_seq_one_letter_code
_entity_poly.pdbx_strand_id
1 'polypeptide(L)'
;MSIHRDAILKELNDKGYCVIPDVLTSDECDVYIGKYRDWLATFGEDEAPFQRHSIIQSYRVGHLEPTWEVRLKAKSVFQTIWQTDKLLSSVDAVAIAEPPEKESQAFDTPNTNWFHLDQSAIRVGLHGYQGAVYLEETSETDYCFRPEEGRPNKDRWRFVVFVCMTPARWARKKDLQLKREAYKKLLMTSHWPSQGITFFEERPLHIEEGHRIKKLPGVARSHEAKLLAGVEEYDFEDGRPNGPDWEPQWREQ
;
A
#
# COMPACT_ATOMS: atom_id res chain seq x y z
N MET A 1 18.83 -9.64 -4.05
CA MET A 1 17.69 -10.58 -4.04
C MET A 1 17.41 -11.03 -5.47
N SER A 2 17.36 -12.34 -5.75
CA SER A 2 16.95 -12.84 -7.07
C SER A 2 15.46 -13.15 -7.01
N ILE A 3 14.64 -12.35 -7.68
CA ILE A 3 13.18 -12.49 -7.69
C ILE A 3 12.81 -13.40 -8.86
N HIS A 4 12.37 -14.62 -8.58
CA HIS A 4 12.02 -15.60 -9.62
C HIS A 4 10.56 -15.43 -10.05
N ARG A 5 10.35 -14.71 -11.16
CA ARG A 5 9.01 -14.41 -11.71
C ARG A 5 8.13 -15.65 -11.84
N ASP A 6 8.64 -16.72 -12.44
CA ASP A 6 7.83 -17.91 -12.74
C ASP A 6 7.37 -18.63 -11.46
N ALA A 7 8.21 -18.62 -10.42
CA ALA A 7 7.81 -19.14 -9.11
C ALA A 7 6.70 -18.28 -8.49
N ILE A 8 6.82 -16.95 -8.55
CA ILE A 8 5.80 -16.02 -8.05
C ILE A 8 4.48 -16.22 -8.77
N LEU A 9 4.50 -16.27 -10.11
CA LEU A 9 3.28 -16.47 -10.90
C LEU A 9 2.65 -17.84 -10.67
N LYS A 10 3.47 -18.88 -10.46
CA LYS A 10 2.96 -20.20 -10.09
C LYS A 10 2.20 -20.15 -8.76
N GLU A 11 2.76 -19.51 -7.73
CA GLU A 11 2.08 -19.36 -6.44
C GLU A 11 0.81 -18.51 -6.56
N LEU A 12 0.85 -17.40 -7.28
CA LEU A 12 -0.32 -16.55 -7.51
C LEU A 12 -1.44 -17.31 -8.23
N ASN A 13 -1.11 -18.13 -9.23
CA ASN A 13 -2.11 -18.92 -9.96
C ASN A 13 -2.66 -20.09 -9.12
N ASP A 14 -1.80 -20.79 -8.37
CA ASP A 14 -2.19 -22.00 -7.65
C ASP A 14 -2.87 -21.68 -6.30
N LYS A 15 -2.43 -20.63 -5.62
CA LYS A 15 -2.83 -20.29 -4.24
C LYS A 15 -3.61 -18.98 -4.14
N GLY A 16 -3.52 -18.10 -5.14
CA GLY A 16 -4.06 -16.75 -5.07
C GLY A 16 -3.19 -15.73 -4.32
N TYR A 17 -2.04 -16.14 -3.79
CA TYR A 17 -1.08 -15.29 -3.08
C TYR A 17 0.36 -15.82 -3.22
N CYS A 18 1.34 -14.96 -2.95
CA CYS A 18 2.76 -15.30 -2.88
C CYS A 18 3.42 -14.50 -1.76
N VAL A 19 4.33 -15.13 -1.01
CA VAL A 19 5.14 -14.45 0.02
C VAL A 19 6.54 -14.23 -0.54
N ILE A 20 6.98 -12.97 -0.55
CA ILE A 20 8.29 -12.60 -1.06
C ILE A 20 9.14 -12.16 0.15
N PRO A 21 10.11 -12.98 0.58
CA PRO A 21 10.98 -12.63 1.68
C PRO A 21 11.95 -11.51 1.27
N ASP A 22 12.55 -10.86 2.27
CA ASP A 22 13.69 -9.95 2.10
C ASP A 22 13.48 -8.77 1.14
N VAL A 23 12.23 -8.34 0.93
CA VAL A 23 11.92 -7.07 0.22
C VAL A 23 12.55 -5.88 0.96
N LEU A 24 12.59 -5.97 2.29
CA LEU A 24 13.26 -5.06 3.21
C LEU A 24 14.18 -5.87 4.12
N THR A 25 15.30 -5.26 4.52
CA THR A 25 16.16 -5.78 5.58
C THR A 25 15.59 -5.42 6.96
N SER A 26 15.99 -6.16 8.00
CA SER A 26 15.59 -5.86 9.38
C SER A 26 15.97 -4.43 9.80
N ASP A 27 17.17 -3.97 9.42
CA ASP A 27 17.64 -2.61 9.74
C ASP A 27 16.77 -1.53 9.06
N GLU A 28 16.34 -1.77 7.81
CA GLU A 28 15.42 -0.86 7.12
C GLU A 28 14.06 -0.84 7.80
N CYS A 29 13.55 -2.01 8.20
CA CYS A 29 12.31 -2.14 8.95
C CYS A 29 12.37 -1.35 10.26
N ASP A 30 13.42 -1.50 11.07
CA ASP A 30 13.60 -0.78 12.33
C ASP A 30 13.62 0.74 12.13
N VAL A 31 14.31 1.20 11.09
CA VAL A 31 14.34 2.63 10.71
C VAL A 31 12.94 3.12 10.35
N TYR A 32 12.19 2.39 9.53
CA TYR A 32 10.85 2.80 9.09
C TYR A 32 9.84 2.76 10.23
N ILE A 33 9.90 1.75 11.10
CA ILE A 33 9.11 1.67 12.33
C ILE A 33 9.40 2.87 13.23
N GLY A 34 10.68 3.25 13.40
CA GLY A 34 11.06 4.45 14.13
C GLY A 34 10.36 5.70 13.60
N LYS A 35 10.38 5.92 12.28
CA LYS A 35 9.68 7.06 11.64
C LYS A 35 8.15 7.02 11.86
N TYR A 36 7.53 5.84 11.86
CA TYR A 36 6.10 5.73 12.21
C TYR A 36 5.84 6.01 13.69
N ARG A 37 6.72 5.58 14.60
CA ARG A 37 6.63 5.87 16.04
C ARG A 37 6.77 7.37 16.30
N ASP A 38 7.67 8.05 15.61
CA ASP A 38 7.81 9.51 15.69
C ASP A 38 6.52 10.22 15.26
N TRP A 39 5.85 9.72 14.22
CA TRP A 39 4.55 10.24 13.78
C TRP A 39 3.44 9.95 14.80
N LEU A 40 3.37 8.73 15.35
CA LEU A 40 2.41 8.35 16.38
C LEU A 40 2.58 9.20 17.65
N ALA A 41 3.82 9.52 18.03
CA ALA A 41 4.12 10.35 19.20
C ALA A 41 3.52 11.78 19.10
N THR A 42 3.10 12.21 17.90
CA THR A 42 2.43 13.51 17.73
C THR A 42 1.00 13.54 18.26
N PHE A 43 0.33 12.40 18.43
CA PHE A 43 -1.06 12.30 18.89
C PHE A 43 -1.17 12.57 20.41
N GLY A 44 -0.10 12.42 21.19
CA GLY A 44 -0.13 12.51 22.65
C GLY A 44 -0.34 11.13 23.29
N GLU A 45 -0.13 11.02 24.60
CA GLU A 45 -0.08 9.71 25.29
C GLU A 45 -1.42 8.95 25.29
N ASP A 46 -2.54 9.69 25.30
CA ASP A 46 -3.90 9.13 25.38
C ASP A 46 -4.68 9.20 24.04
N GLU A 47 -4.06 9.67 22.95
CA GLU A 47 -4.70 9.73 21.63
C GLU A 47 -4.02 8.80 20.63
N ALA A 48 -4.82 8.25 19.72
CA ALA A 48 -4.36 7.40 18.63
C ALA A 48 -4.96 7.87 17.30
N PRO A 49 -4.28 7.60 16.16
CA PRO A 49 -4.88 7.87 14.87
C PRO A 49 -6.19 7.11 14.72
N PHE A 50 -7.19 7.75 14.11
CA PHE A 50 -8.43 7.07 13.75
C PHE A 50 -8.12 5.91 12.81
N GLN A 51 -8.61 4.72 13.17
CA GLN A 51 -8.45 3.51 12.36
C GLN A 51 -9.80 2.81 12.17
N ARG A 52 -9.93 2.06 11.07
CA ARG A 52 -11.06 1.15 10.85
C ARG A 52 -10.51 -0.20 10.40
N HIS A 53 -10.85 -1.27 11.12
CA HIS A 53 -10.24 -2.61 10.91
C HIS A 53 -8.70 -2.56 10.93
N SER A 54 -8.14 -1.76 11.85
CA SER A 54 -6.68 -1.49 11.97
C SER A 54 -6.04 -0.79 10.76
N ILE A 55 -6.83 -0.26 9.83
CA ILE A 55 -6.36 0.48 8.65
C ILE A 55 -6.53 1.99 8.87
N ILE A 56 -5.48 2.76 8.57
CA ILE A 56 -5.44 4.22 8.61
C ILE A 56 -5.48 4.75 7.17
N GLN A 57 -6.61 5.34 6.78
CA GLN A 57 -6.84 5.94 5.46
C GLN A 57 -6.80 7.47 5.46
N SER A 58 -6.55 8.09 6.62
CA SER A 58 -6.54 9.53 6.84
C SER A 58 -5.13 10.06 7.12
N TYR A 59 -5.02 11.32 7.55
CA TYR A 59 -3.75 12.01 7.90
C TYR A 59 -2.69 12.07 6.79
N ARG A 60 -3.02 11.65 5.57
CA ARG A 60 -2.09 11.56 4.43
C ARG A 60 -0.96 10.56 4.70
N VAL A 61 -1.24 9.50 5.47
CA VAL A 61 -0.26 8.45 5.81
C VAL A 61 0.35 7.77 4.59
N GLY A 62 -0.39 7.72 3.47
CA GLY A 62 0.10 7.26 2.17
C GLY A 62 1.31 8.06 1.63
N HIS A 63 1.46 9.29 2.11
CA HIS A 63 2.52 10.22 1.74
C HIS A 63 3.61 10.41 2.81
N LEU A 64 3.55 9.73 3.94
CA LEU A 64 4.63 9.74 4.92
C LEU A 64 5.93 9.24 4.28
N GLU A 65 7.06 9.72 4.80
CA GLU A 65 8.39 9.34 4.31
C GLU A 65 8.63 7.82 4.32
N PRO A 66 8.45 7.08 5.43
CA PRO A 66 8.62 5.63 5.44
C PRO A 66 7.68 4.94 4.44
N THR A 67 6.46 5.45 4.25
CA THR A 67 5.51 4.87 3.29
C THR A 67 6.02 4.97 1.84
N TRP A 68 6.66 6.08 1.47
CA TRP A 68 7.28 6.23 0.14
C TRP A 68 8.53 5.39 -0.02
N GLU A 69 9.37 5.28 1.01
CA GLU A 69 10.57 4.44 0.98
C GLU A 69 10.20 2.97 0.77
N VAL A 70 9.24 2.46 1.55
CA VAL A 70 8.71 1.09 1.40
C VAL A 70 8.12 0.86 0.02
N ARG A 71 7.32 1.81 -0.48
CA ARG A 71 6.74 1.74 -1.83
C ARG A 71 7.81 1.63 -2.91
N LEU A 72 8.88 2.42 -2.81
CA LEU A 72 9.99 2.38 -3.77
C LEU A 72 10.77 1.06 -3.69
N LYS A 73 11.00 0.53 -2.48
CA LYS A 73 11.67 -0.77 -2.28
C LYS A 73 10.87 -1.93 -2.89
N ALA A 74 9.56 -1.91 -2.71
CA ALA A 74 8.64 -2.90 -3.28
C ALA A 74 8.54 -2.82 -4.82
N LYS A 75 8.98 -1.73 -5.47
CA LYS A 75 8.88 -1.57 -6.93
C LYS A 75 9.49 -2.76 -7.68
N SER A 76 10.65 -3.26 -7.25
CA SER A 76 11.38 -4.36 -7.90
C SER A 76 10.57 -5.65 -8.03
N VAL A 77 9.70 -5.94 -7.05
CA VAL A 77 8.76 -7.07 -7.09
C VAL A 77 7.78 -6.89 -8.24
N PHE A 78 7.12 -5.74 -8.31
CA PHE A 78 6.13 -5.46 -9.35
C PHE A 78 6.76 -5.34 -10.73
N GLN A 79 7.99 -4.83 -10.84
CA GLN A 79 8.75 -4.82 -12.09
C GLN A 79 8.97 -6.24 -12.61
N THR A 80 9.28 -7.17 -11.71
CA THR A 80 9.47 -8.57 -12.04
C THR A 80 8.16 -9.23 -12.50
N ILE A 81 7.07 -9.02 -11.76
CA ILE A 81 5.75 -9.60 -12.09
C ILE A 81 5.26 -9.10 -13.47
N TRP A 82 5.29 -7.77 -13.66
CA TRP A 82 4.75 -7.11 -14.85
C TRP A 82 5.73 -7.03 -16.02
N GLN A 83 6.99 -7.42 -15.84
CA GLN A 83 8.06 -7.32 -16.84
C GLN A 83 8.22 -5.90 -17.41
N THR A 84 8.15 -4.88 -16.55
CA THR A 84 8.38 -3.47 -16.95
C THR A 84 8.74 -2.61 -15.75
N ASP A 85 9.58 -1.60 -15.96
CA ASP A 85 9.84 -0.53 -14.99
C ASP A 85 8.82 0.60 -15.04
N LYS A 86 7.95 0.60 -16.06
CA LYS A 86 6.92 1.60 -16.29
C LYS A 86 5.65 1.29 -15.50
N LEU A 87 5.69 1.62 -14.21
CA LEU A 87 4.62 1.30 -13.27
C LEU A 87 3.95 2.56 -12.72
N LEU A 88 2.66 2.45 -12.40
CA LEU A 88 1.96 3.39 -11.53
C LEU A 88 1.67 2.70 -10.20
N SER A 89 1.76 3.42 -9.10
CA SER A 89 1.46 2.94 -7.74
C SER A 89 0.19 3.59 -7.19
N SER A 90 -0.56 2.86 -6.37
CA SER A 90 -1.53 3.47 -5.45
C SER A 90 -0.80 4.28 -4.37
N VAL A 91 -1.48 5.30 -3.83
CA VAL A 91 -1.06 6.03 -2.62
C VAL A 91 -2.03 5.67 -1.51
N ASP A 92 -1.95 4.42 -1.10
CA ASP A 92 -2.91 3.76 -0.21
C ASP A 92 -2.59 3.95 1.28
N ALA A 93 -3.41 3.33 2.12
CA ALA A 93 -3.35 3.29 3.56
C ALA A 93 -2.09 2.61 4.13
N VAL A 94 -1.96 2.74 5.45
CA VAL A 94 -1.09 1.89 6.27
C VAL A 94 -1.94 1.19 7.32
N ALA A 95 -1.49 0.05 7.83
CA ALA A 95 -2.06 -0.55 9.03
C ALA A 95 -1.03 -0.49 10.16
N ILE A 96 -1.45 0.08 11.30
CA ILE A 96 -0.62 0.17 12.50
C ILE A 96 -1.45 -0.31 13.68
N ALA A 97 -1.32 -1.59 14.01
CA ALA A 97 -2.14 -2.23 15.02
C ALA A 97 -1.36 -2.41 16.33
N GLU A 98 -1.96 -1.93 17.42
CA GLU A 98 -1.54 -2.31 18.76
C GLU A 98 -1.74 -3.80 19.00
N PRO A 99 -1.03 -4.36 20.00
CA PRO A 99 -1.36 -5.66 20.55
C PRO A 99 -2.83 -5.81 20.93
N PRO A 100 -3.51 -6.93 20.57
CA PRO A 100 -4.86 -7.21 21.06
C PRO A 100 -4.94 -7.28 22.59
N GLU A 101 -3.86 -7.67 23.25
CA GLU A 101 -3.75 -7.75 24.71
C GLU A 101 -3.85 -6.41 25.44
N LYS A 102 -3.71 -5.29 24.73
CA LYS A 102 -3.91 -3.96 25.33
C LYS A 102 -5.38 -3.58 25.49
N GLU A 103 -6.29 -4.28 24.79
CA GLU A 103 -7.74 -4.01 24.82
C GLU A 103 -8.13 -2.55 24.52
N SER A 104 -7.23 -1.78 23.91
CA SER A 104 -7.42 -0.36 23.60
C SER A 104 -8.39 -0.13 22.42
N GLN A 105 -8.60 -1.15 21.60
CA GLN A 105 -9.53 -1.12 20.47
C GLN A 105 -10.18 -2.49 20.26
N ALA A 106 -11.33 -2.49 19.59
CA ALA A 106 -11.97 -3.72 19.17
C ALA A 106 -11.19 -4.33 17.99
N PHE A 107 -10.85 -5.61 18.12
CA PHE A 107 -10.18 -6.39 17.09
C PHE A 107 -11.16 -7.37 16.45
N ASP A 108 -11.03 -7.60 15.14
CA ASP A 108 -11.85 -8.58 14.42
C ASP A 108 -11.60 -9.99 14.99
N THR A 109 -12.67 -10.71 15.30
CA THR A 109 -12.63 -12.12 15.73
C THR A 109 -12.95 -13.03 14.54
N PRO A 110 -12.75 -14.36 14.64
CA PRO A 110 -13.22 -15.28 13.61
C PRO A 110 -14.71 -15.12 13.26
N ASN A 111 -15.55 -14.61 14.17
CA ASN A 111 -16.99 -14.42 13.97
C ASN A 111 -17.38 -12.99 13.54
N THR A 112 -16.47 -12.02 13.63
CA THR A 112 -16.73 -10.60 13.31
C THR A 112 -15.81 -10.06 12.23
N ASN A 113 -15.18 -10.96 11.46
CA ASN A 113 -14.19 -10.59 10.46
C ASN A 113 -14.80 -9.87 9.25
N TRP A 114 -14.02 -8.96 8.67
CA TRP A 114 -14.35 -8.30 7.42
C TRP A 114 -13.83 -9.07 6.20
N PHE A 115 -14.24 -10.33 6.02
CA PHE A 115 -13.90 -11.10 4.81
C PHE A 115 -14.63 -10.54 3.59
N HIS A 116 -13.89 -9.97 2.64
CA HIS A 116 -14.44 -9.32 1.46
C HIS A 116 -13.54 -9.47 0.23
N LEU A 117 -14.06 -9.08 -0.93
CA LEU A 117 -13.33 -8.92 -2.17
C LEU A 117 -13.38 -7.46 -2.60
N ASP A 118 -12.23 -6.90 -2.97
CA ASP A 118 -12.15 -5.53 -3.46
C ASP A 118 -12.55 -5.37 -4.94
N GLN A 119 -12.22 -6.36 -5.77
CA GLN A 119 -12.51 -6.32 -7.19
C GLN A 119 -14.00 -6.58 -7.43
N SER A 120 -14.71 -5.55 -7.89
CA SER A 120 -16.12 -5.66 -8.26
C SER A 120 -16.35 -6.55 -9.49
N ALA A 121 -17.55 -7.11 -9.61
CA ALA A 121 -17.92 -8.03 -10.71
C ALA A 121 -17.86 -7.42 -12.12
N ILE A 122 -17.76 -6.09 -12.23
CA ILE A 122 -17.59 -5.39 -13.52
C ILE A 122 -16.14 -5.42 -14.02
N ARG A 123 -15.16 -5.75 -13.17
CA ARG A 123 -13.74 -5.90 -13.54
C ARG A 123 -13.48 -7.36 -13.95
N VAL A 124 -13.15 -7.59 -15.22
CA VAL A 124 -13.02 -8.92 -15.82
C VAL A 124 -11.56 -9.32 -15.95
N GLY A 125 -11.21 -10.45 -15.34
CA GLY A 125 -9.83 -10.95 -15.32
C GLY A 125 -8.96 -10.20 -14.31
N LEU A 126 -7.65 -10.15 -14.58
CA LEU A 126 -6.66 -9.57 -13.68
C LEU A 126 -6.56 -8.04 -13.86
N HIS A 127 -6.83 -7.28 -12.79
CA HIS A 127 -6.66 -5.82 -12.77
C HIS A 127 -5.44 -5.36 -11.96
N GLY A 128 -4.87 -6.23 -11.14
CA GLY A 128 -3.71 -5.92 -10.32
C GLY A 128 -3.46 -6.98 -9.27
N TYR A 129 -2.26 -6.95 -8.68
CA TYR A 129 -1.94 -7.69 -7.46
C TYR A 129 -1.84 -6.67 -6.33
N GLN A 130 -2.66 -6.84 -5.30
CA GLN A 130 -2.49 -6.06 -4.07
C GLN A 130 -1.32 -6.61 -3.28
N GLY A 131 -0.60 -5.73 -2.60
CA GLY A 131 0.55 -6.08 -1.78
C GLY A 131 0.45 -5.42 -0.41
N ALA A 132 0.97 -6.12 0.58
CA ALA A 132 1.16 -5.64 1.94
C ALA A 132 2.62 -5.90 2.30
N VAL A 133 3.35 -4.84 2.65
CA VAL A 133 4.75 -4.95 3.09
C VAL A 133 4.77 -4.86 4.61
N TYR A 134 5.19 -5.95 5.24
CA TYR A 134 5.34 -6.07 6.69
C TYR A 134 6.67 -5.47 7.12
N LEU A 135 6.63 -4.62 8.15
CA LEU A 135 7.85 -4.08 8.76
C LEU A 135 8.25 -4.84 10.02
N GLU A 136 7.37 -5.67 10.56
CA GLU A 136 7.64 -6.54 11.69
C GLU A 136 7.64 -7.98 11.21
N GLU A 137 8.39 -8.85 11.89
CA GLU A 137 8.25 -10.29 11.70
C GLU A 137 6.77 -10.69 11.93
N THR A 138 6.30 -11.76 11.31
CA THR A 138 4.93 -12.27 11.53
C THR A 138 4.98 -13.78 11.72
N SER A 139 4.31 -14.27 12.76
CA SER A 139 4.08 -15.69 12.99
C SER A 139 2.71 -16.13 12.47
N GLU A 140 2.46 -17.43 12.40
CA GLU A 140 1.17 -17.99 11.98
C GLU A 140 -0.01 -17.50 12.85
N THR A 141 0.27 -17.23 14.13
CA THR A 141 -0.69 -16.67 15.10
C THR A 141 -0.80 -15.14 15.05
N ASP A 142 0.09 -14.45 14.32
CA ASP A 142 0.07 -12.98 14.21
C ASP A 142 -0.83 -12.45 13.10
N TYR A 143 -1.56 -13.34 12.40
CA TYR A 143 -2.19 -13.11 11.10
C TYR A 143 -2.61 -11.65 10.92
N CYS A 144 -1.98 -10.94 9.99
CA CYS A 144 -2.12 -9.49 9.97
C CYS A 144 -3.48 -8.99 9.48
N PHE A 145 -4.32 -9.90 8.97
CA PHE A 145 -5.74 -9.68 8.72
C PHE A 145 -6.65 -10.27 9.82
N ARG A 146 -6.08 -10.84 10.89
CA ARG A 146 -6.74 -11.39 12.10
C ARG A 146 -5.79 -11.33 13.32
N PRO A 147 -5.78 -10.26 14.12
CA PRO A 147 -5.39 -10.36 15.54
C PRO A 147 -5.91 -11.65 16.20
N GLU A 148 -5.02 -12.54 16.63
CA GLU A 148 -5.39 -13.65 17.51
C GLU A 148 -4.91 -13.38 18.94
N GLU A 149 -5.75 -13.71 19.92
CA GLU A 149 -5.39 -13.68 21.33
C GLU A 149 -4.42 -14.84 21.65
N GLY A 150 -3.39 -14.58 22.46
CA GLY A 150 -2.46 -15.63 22.89
C GLY A 150 -1.26 -15.86 21.96
N ARG A 151 -0.97 -14.93 21.05
CA ARG A 151 0.23 -14.94 20.21
C ARG A 151 1.54 -15.03 21.04
N PRO A 152 2.63 -15.56 20.46
CA PRO A 152 3.92 -15.67 21.15
C PRO A 152 4.49 -14.31 21.60
N ASN A 153 4.34 -13.27 20.77
CA ASN A 153 4.92 -11.94 21.01
C ASN A 153 3.82 -10.92 21.35
N LYS A 154 3.26 -11.04 22.56
CA LYS A 154 2.07 -10.31 23.01
C LYS A 154 2.22 -8.79 23.08
N ASP A 155 3.43 -8.26 23.11
CA ASP A 155 3.73 -6.83 23.21
C ASP A 155 4.02 -6.16 21.86
N ARG A 156 4.17 -6.93 20.77
CA ARG A 156 4.62 -6.41 19.48
C ARG A 156 3.51 -5.69 18.71
N TRP A 157 3.79 -4.50 18.22
CA TRP A 157 2.90 -3.79 17.28
C TRP A 157 3.00 -4.41 15.89
N ARG A 158 2.04 -4.12 15.01
CA ARG A 158 2.09 -4.54 13.61
C ARG A 158 2.08 -3.32 12.71
N PHE A 159 3.08 -3.20 11.86
CA PHE A 159 3.22 -2.13 10.88
C PHE A 159 3.18 -2.71 9.47
N VAL A 160 2.24 -2.24 8.66
CA VAL A 160 2.03 -2.70 7.29
C VAL A 160 1.83 -1.50 6.37
N VAL A 161 2.52 -1.51 5.23
CA VAL A 161 2.28 -0.56 4.14
C VAL A 161 1.58 -1.26 2.99
N PHE A 162 0.43 -0.75 2.57
CA PHE A 162 -0.26 -1.25 1.39
C PHE A 162 0.39 -0.68 0.12
N VAL A 163 0.82 -1.58 -0.77
CA VAL A 163 1.46 -1.23 -2.04
C VAL A 163 0.83 -2.04 -3.15
N CYS A 164 0.24 -1.35 -4.12
CA CYS A 164 -0.21 -1.96 -5.36
C CYS A 164 0.38 -1.17 -6.53
N MET A 165 0.94 -1.89 -7.51
CA MET A 165 1.43 -1.29 -8.74
C MET A 165 0.93 -2.05 -9.97
N THR A 166 0.69 -1.32 -11.04
CA THR A 166 0.27 -1.86 -12.34
C THR A 166 1.00 -1.15 -13.48
N PRO A 167 1.14 -1.76 -14.66
CA PRO A 167 1.69 -1.12 -15.85
C PRO A 167 1.07 0.26 -16.11
N ALA A 168 1.92 1.26 -16.33
CA ALA A 168 1.50 2.63 -16.58
C ALA A 168 0.68 2.76 -17.87
N ARG A 169 0.95 1.91 -18.86
CA ARG A 169 0.21 1.87 -20.14
C ARG A 169 -1.28 1.56 -20.00
N TRP A 170 -1.71 1.00 -18.86
CA TRP A 170 -3.12 0.72 -18.60
C TRP A 170 -3.91 1.97 -18.21
N ALA A 171 -3.23 3.04 -17.76
CA ALA A 171 -3.90 4.23 -17.30
C ALA A 171 -4.48 5.04 -18.45
N ARG A 172 -5.71 5.52 -18.26
CA ARG A 172 -6.34 6.45 -19.21
C ARG A 172 -5.96 7.89 -18.84
N LYS A 173 -6.14 8.82 -19.79
CA LYS A 173 -5.87 10.26 -19.55
C LYS A 173 -6.58 10.79 -18.30
N LYS A 174 -7.83 10.36 -18.06
CA LYS A 174 -8.59 10.74 -16.86
C LYS A 174 -7.96 10.24 -15.57
N ASP A 175 -7.42 9.02 -15.57
CA ASP A 175 -6.80 8.42 -14.38
C ASP A 175 -5.50 9.17 -14.04
N LEU A 176 -4.67 9.49 -15.04
CA LEU A 176 -3.47 10.31 -14.86
C LEU A 176 -3.78 11.72 -14.34
N GLN A 177 -4.87 12.34 -14.80
CA GLN A 177 -5.32 13.63 -14.26
C GLN A 177 -5.69 13.54 -12.78
N LEU A 178 -6.44 12.51 -12.39
CA LEU A 178 -6.79 12.27 -10.98
C LEU A 178 -5.54 12.00 -10.13
N LYS A 179 -4.57 11.24 -10.63
CA LYS A 179 -3.31 11.01 -9.91
C LYS A 179 -2.50 12.29 -9.72
N ARG A 180 -2.42 13.16 -10.73
CA ARG A 180 -1.78 14.49 -10.61
C ARG A 180 -2.48 15.37 -9.58
N GLU A 181 -3.81 15.35 -9.57
CA GLU A 181 -4.60 16.05 -8.56
C GLU A 181 -4.30 15.51 -7.16
N ALA A 182 -4.32 14.18 -6.98
CA ALA A 182 -4.02 13.54 -5.71
C ALA A 182 -2.64 13.93 -5.20
N TYR A 183 -1.61 13.85 -6.06
CA TYR A 183 -0.26 14.23 -5.68
C TYR A 183 -0.13 15.72 -5.32
N LYS A 184 -0.77 16.62 -6.10
CA LYS A 184 -0.74 18.07 -5.84
C LYS A 184 -1.43 18.44 -4.53
N LYS A 185 -2.54 17.76 -4.21
CA LYS A 185 -3.37 18.02 -3.03
C LYS A 185 -3.00 17.14 -1.82
N LEU A 186 -2.01 16.25 -1.96
CA LEU A 186 -1.64 15.23 -0.97
C LEU A 186 -2.80 14.28 -0.61
N LEU A 187 -3.69 14.00 -1.56
CA LEU A 187 -4.80 13.06 -1.36
C LEU A 187 -4.29 11.63 -1.50
N MET A 188 -4.79 10.76 -0.63
CA MET A 188 -4.60 9.33 -0.75
C MET A 188 -5.60 8.72 -1.74
N THR A 189 -5.21 7.59 -2.33
CA THR A 189 -6.05 6.85 -3.29
C THR A 189 -6.36 5.46 -2.76
N SER A 190 -7.45 4.85 -3.26
CA SER A 190 -7.62 3.40 -3.11
C SER A 190 -6.49 2.60 -3.76
N HIS A 191 -6.52 1.28 -3.59
CA HIS A 191 -5.52 0.34 -4.08
C HIS A 191 -5.37 0.31 -5.60
N TRP A 192 -6.27 0.91 -6.38
CA TRP A 192 -6.20 0.88 -7.85
C TRP A 192 -5.12 1.85 -8.39
N PRO A 193 -4.05 1.37 -9.06
CA PRO A 193 -2.94 2.26 -9.41
C PRO A 193 -3.11 2.98 -10.75
N SER A 194 -3.75 2.33 -11.74
CA SER A 194 -3.84 2.81 -13.13
C SER A 194 -5.26 3.07 -13.64
N GLN A 195 -6.29 2.34 -13.18
CA GLN A 195 -7.66 2.50 -13.67
C GLN A 195 -8.70 2.48 -12.55
N GLY A 196 -9.63 3.44 -12.60
CA GLY A 196 -10.70 3.56 -11.61
C GLY A 196 -10.20 4.19 -10.31
N ILE A 197 -9.35 5.22 -10.45
CA ILE A 197 -8.78 5.96 -9.33
C ILE A 197 -9.91 6.59 -8.51
N THR A 198 -9.93 6.29 -7.22
CA THR A 198 -10.82 6.91 -6.24
C THR A 198 -9.98 7.46 -5.09
N PHE A 199 -10.42 8.57 -4.51
CA PHE A 199 -9.77 9.18 -3.35
C PHE A 199 -10.44 8.69 -2.07
N PHE A 200 -9.65 8.56 -1.00
CA PHE A 200 -10.25 8.44 0.32
C PHE A 200 -10.80 9.80 0.76
N GLU A 201 -11.96 9.80 1.40
CA GLU A 201 -12.55 11.02 1.95
C GLU A 201 -11.67 11.54 3.10
N GLU A 202 -11.14 12.77 2.97
CA GLU A 202 -10.50 13.45 4.10
C GLU A 202 -11.59 13.81 5.12
N ARG A 203 -11.50 13.29 6.35
CA ARG A 203 -12.49 13.64 7.37
C ARG A 203 -12.22 15.05 7.86
N PRO A 204 -13.26 15.87 8.09
CA PRO A 204 -13.09 17.24 8.60
C PRO A 204 -12.79 17.29 10.12
N LEU A 205 -12.39 16.18 10.74
CA LEU A 205 -12.06 16.15 12.16
C LEU A 205 -10.92 17.14 12.44
N HIS A 206 -11.16 18.15 13.28
CA HIS A 206 -10.18 19.17 13.67
C HIS A 206 -8.88 18.56 14.22
N ILE A 207 -8.95 17.35 14.76
CA ILE A 207 -7.82 16.54 15.24
C ILE A 207 -6.88 16.19 14.08
N GLU A 208 -7.39 15.90 12.87
CA GLU A 208 -6.54 15.45 11.78
C GLU A 208 -5.51 16.50 11.34
N GLU A 209 -5.88 17.78 11.32
CA GLU A 209 -5.04 18.86 10.77
C GLU A 209 -3.69 19.03 11.50
N GLY A 210 -3.62 18.68 12.78
CA GLY A 210 -2.39 18.70 13.57
C GLY A 210 -1.38 17.62 13.18
N HIS A 211 -1.86 16.44 12.76
CA HIS A 211 -1.04 15.26 12.50
C HIS A 211 -0.84 14.97 11.01
N ARG A 212 -1.44 15.77 10.11
CA ARG A 212 -1.21 15.65 8.67
C ARG A 212 0.14 16.20 8.27
N ILE A 213 0.80 15.52 7.33
CA ILE A 213 1.88 16.18 6.61
C ILE A 213 1.35 17.30 5.73
N LYS A 214 2.06 18.43 5.76
CA LYS A 214 1.74 19.63 4.97
C LYS A 214 2.55 19.73 3.68
N LYS A 215 3.61 18.94 3.57
CA LYS A 215 4.55 18.93 2.43
C LYS A 215 4.97 17.50 2.14
N LEU A 216 5.20 17.21 0.86
CA LEU A 216 5.79 15.94 0.45
C LEU A 216 7.22 15.80 0.99
N PRO A 217 7.59 14.62 1.51
CA PRO A 217 8.96 14.35 1.94
C PRO A 217 9.93 14.38 0.75
N GLY A 218 11.23 14.41 1.02
CA GLY A 218 12.28 14.44 -0.02
C GLY A 218 12.16 13.28 -1.00
N VAL A 219 12.02 12.06 -0.48
CA VAL A 219 11.88 10.82 -1.25
C VAL A 219 10.72 10.86 -2.25
N ALA A 220 9.58 11.42 -1.85
CA ALA A 220 8.38 11.51 -2.66
C ALA A 220 8.50 12.48 -3.85
N ARG A 221 9.51 13.36 -3.83
CA ARG A 221 9.79 14.34 -4.89
C ARG A 221 10.84 13.88 -5.89
N SER A 222 11.41 12.69 -5.68
CA SER A 222 12.34 12.07 -6.63
C SER A 222 11.65 11.81 -7.98
N HIS A 223 12.45 11.74 -9.05
CA HIS A 223 11.95 11.41 -10.40
C HIS A 223 11.17 10.10 -10.41
N GLU A 224 11.74 9.06 -9.78
CA GLU A 224 11.11 7.74 -9.65
C GLU A 224 9.76 7.78 -8.91
N ALA A 225 9.69 8.49 -7.77
CA ALA A 225 8.43 8.63 -7.04
C ALA A 225 7.35 9.37 -7.86
N LYS A 226 7.74 10.39 -8.63
CA LYS A 226 6.81 11.13 -9.50
C LYS A 226 6.31 10.32 -10.68
N LEU A 227 7.16 9.45 -11.24
CA LEU A 227 6.76 8.48 -12.27
C LEU A 227 5.74 7.48 -11.70
N LEU A 228 6.03 6.86 -10.54
CA LEU A 228 5.08 5.98 -9.85
C LEU A 228 3.76 6.69 -9.48
N ALA A 229 3.85 7.95 -9.08
CA ALA A 229 2.68 8.78 -8.77
C ALA A 229 1.89 9.20 -10.03
N GLY A 230 2.38 8.97 -11.25
CA GLY A 230 1.74 9.40 -12.50
C GLY A 230 1.76 10.92 -12.71
N VAL A 231 2.67 11.62 -12.04
CA VAL A 231 2.86 13.07 -12.18
C VAL A 231 3.72 13.35 -13.41
N GLU A 232 4.83 12.61 -13.51
CA GLU A 232 5.69 12.56 -14.68
C GLU A 232 5.28 11.36 -15.54
N GLU A 233 5.48 11.46 -16.85
CA GLU A 233 5.10 10.42 -17.81
C GLU A 233 6.31 9.57 -18.19
N TYR A 234 6.07 8.28 -18.41
CA TYR A 234 7.06 7.39 -18.99
C TYR A 234 7.16 7.61 -20.50
N ASP A 235 8.36 7.49 -21.04
CA ASP A 235 8.57 7.38 -22.48
C ASP A 235 8.34 5.92 -22.91
N PHE A 236 7.24 5.67 -23.62
CA PHE A 236 6.89 4.34 -24.11
C PHE A 236 7.62 3.94 -25.41
N GLU A 237 8.35 4.88 -26.02
CA GLU A 237 9.11 4.67 -27.26
C GLU A 237 10.63 4.51 -27.00
N ASP A 238 11.03 4.40 -25.73
CA ASP A 238 12.43 4.30 -25.28
C ASP A 238 13.10 2.93 -25.56
N GLY A 239 12.38 2.01 -26.21
CA GLY A 239 12.83 0.67 -26.54
C GLY A 239 12.84 -0.33 -25.37
N ARG A 240 12.46 0.08 -24.14
CA ARG A 240 12.33 -0.82 -22.99
C ARG A 240 10.94 -1.44 -22.90
N PRO A 241 10.78 -2.60 -22.24
CA PRO A 241 9.49 -3.25 -22.09
C PRO A 241 8.42 -2.34 -21.48
N ASN A 242 7.22 -2.35 -22.08
CA ASN A 242 6.06 -1.57 -21.63
C ASN A 242 5.08 -2.38 -20.77
N GLY A 243 5.47 -3.62 -20.43
CA GLY A 243 4.66 -4.58 -19.69
C GLY A 243 3.83 -5.46 -20.63
N PRO A 244 2.81 -6.15 -20.12
CA PRO A 244 1.96 -7.03 -20.92
C PRO A 244 1.32 -6.30 -22.11
N ASP A 245 1.06 -7.03 -23.18
CA ASP A 245 0.40 -6.58 -24.40
C ASP A 245 -1.13 -6.49 -24.28
N TRP A 246 -1.69 -7.04 -23.22
CA TRP A 246 -3.09 -6.94 -22.85
C TRP A 246 -3.35 -5.82 -21.83
N GLU A 247 -4.61 -5.41 -21.73
CA GLU A 247 -5.10 -4.46 -20.72
C GLU A 247 -6.32 -5.02 -19.96
N PRO A 248 -6.56 -4.57 -18.71
CA PRO A 248 -7.70 -5.02 -17.92
C PRO A 248 -9.04 -4.70 -18.59
N GLN A 249 -9.97 -5.66 -18.53
CA GLN A 249 -11.25 -5.58 -19.24
C GLN A 249 -12.39 -5.23 -18.27
N TRP A 250 -13.41 -4.55 -18.78
CA TRP A 250 -14.57 -4.15 -18.00
C TRP A 250 -15.84 -4.72 -18.64
N ARG A 251 -16.77 -5.24 -17.85
CA ARG A 251 -18.11 -5.53 -18.34
C ARG A 251 -18.79 -4.21 -18.67
N GLU A 252 -19.42 -4.15 -19.84
CA GLU A 252 -20.36 -3.06 -20.16
C GLU A 252 -21.49 -3.09 -19.11
N GLN A 253 -21.83 -1.90 -18.61
CA GLN A 253 -22.93 -1.71 -17.66
C GLN A 253 -24.25 -1.57 -18.41
#